data_AF-A0AAD3VYT2-F1
#
_entry.id   AF-A0AAD3VYT2-F1
#
_cell.length_a   1.000
_cell.length_b   1.000
_cell.length_c   1.000
_cell.angle_alpha   90.00
_cell.angle_beta   90.00
_cell.angle_gamma   90.00
#
_symmetry.space_group_name_H-M   'P 1'
#
loop_
_entity.id
_entity.type
_entity.pdbx_description
1 polymer ?
#
loop_
_entity_poly.entity_id
_entity_poly.type
_entity_poly.pdbx_seq_one_letter_code
_entity_poly.pdbx_strand_id
1 'polypeptide(L)'
;MQTFAIPLSGVILGKRSGTIAVVMYVLLGAVGVPVFSGFGGGIGRIFGMTGGFILALPFMAFFAGLGAQKGTIPWLAGGLALGIIVEYTFGTLQYMLVTGSNLQVGVLACVVPFMPTEIVKAALVGTVGVKCRQVLVKSGLVRADVN
;
A
#
# COMPACT_ATOMS: atom_id res chain seq x y z
N MET A 1 -5.16 -8.16 -3.85
CA MET A 1 -4.72 -8.44 -2.46
C MET A 1 -3.44 -7.71 -2.07
N GLN A 2 -2.58 -7.28 -3.00
CA GLN A 2 -1.41 -6.43 -2.66
C GLN A 2 -1.80 -5.20 -1.84
N THR A 3 -2.85 -4.47 -2.24
CA THR A 3 -3.35 -3.28 -1.53
C THR A 3 -3.85 -3.55 -0.10
N PHE A 4 -4.01 -4.82 0.30
CA PHE A 4 -4.24 -5.21 1.70
C PHE A 4 -2.93 -5.53 2.42
N ALA A 5 -2.06 -6.34 1.82
CA ALA A 5 -0.81 -6.80 2.45
C ALA A 5 0.18 -5.65 2.72
N ILE A 6 0.22 -4.66 1.83
CA ILE A 6 1.13 -3.52 1.89
C ILE A 6 0.85 -2.61 3.10
N PRO A 7 -0.34 -2.02 3.29
CA PRO A 7 -0.63 -1.25 4.50
C PRO A 7 -0.58 -2.09 5.77
N LEU A 8 -0.94 -3.39 5.69
CA LEU A 8 -0.79 -4.32 6.81
C LEU A 8 0.68 -4.46 7.25
N SER A 9 1.62 -4.59 6.31
CA SER A 9 3.05 -4.62 6.63
C SER A 9 3.54 -3.31 7.25
N GLY A 10 3.01 -2.17 6.80
CA GLY A 10 3.29 -0.86 7.40
C GLY A 10 2.82 -0.79 8.85
N VAL A 11 1.60 -1.25 9.12
CA VAL A 11 1.02 -1.28 10.46
C VAL A 11 1.77 -2.24 11.39
N ILE A 12 2.14 -3.44 10.91
CA ILE A 12 2.80 -4.46 11.73
C ILE A 12 4.26 -4.10 12.00
N LEU A 13 5.03 -3.75 10.97
CA LEU A 13 6.48 -3.54 11.05
C LEU A 13 6.87 -2.09 11.34
N GLY A 14 5.90 -1.17 11.33
CA GLY A 14 6.12 0.27 11.49
C GLY A 14 6.57 0.97 10.20
N LYS A 15 6.63 2.30 10.25
CA LYS A 15 6.86 3.16 9.07
C LYS A 15 8.20 2.94 8.37
N ARG A 16 9.25 2.50 9.08
CA ARG A 16 10.59 2.31 8.50
C ARG A 16 10.73 0.90 7.92
N SER A 17 10.63 -0.11 8.78
CA SER A 17 10.80 -1.51 8.38
C SER A 17 9.73 -1.97 7.39
N GLY A 18 8.48 -1.53 7.56
CA GLY A 18 7.39 -1.79 6.62
C GLY A 18 7.67 -1.20 5.24
N THR A 19 8.08 0.08 5.18
CA THR A 19 8.43 0.71 3.91
C THR A 19 9.64 0.05 3.25
N ILE A 20 10.68 -0.30 4.00
CA ILE A 20 11.85 -1.02 3.46
C ILE A 20 11.42 -2.37 2.87
N ALA A 21 10.59 -3.14 3.58
CA ALA A 21 10.08 -4.41 3.08
C ALA A 21 9.32 -4.24 1.75
N VAL A 22 8.52 -3.17 1.64
CA VAL A 22 7.76 -2.87 0.43
C VAL A 22 8.64 -2.36 -0.71
N VAL A 23 9.69 -1.58 -0.42
CA VAL A 23 10.70 -1.21 -1.43
C VAL A 23 11.39 -2.46 -1.97
N MET A 24 11.80 -3.39 -1.09
CA MET A 24 12.38 -4.67 -1.51
C MET A 24 11.41 -5.47 -2.37
N TYR A 25 10.12 -5.52 -2.00
CA TYR A 25 9.08 -6.15 -2.80
C TYR A 25 8.98 -5.55 -4.22
N VAL A 26 9.01 -4.22 -4.34
CA VAL A 26 8.98 -3.54 -5.65
C VAL A 26 10.23 -3.83 -6.45
N LEU A 27 11.42 -3.82 -5.84
CA LEU A 27 12.68 -4.12 -6.52
C LEU A 27 12.75 -5.58 -7.01
N LEU A 28 12.29 -6.54 -6.20
CA LEU A 28 12.19 -7.95 -6.61
C LEU A 28 11.29 -8.10 -7.83
N GLY A 29 10.13 -7.43 -7.82
CA GLY A 29 9.25 -7.41 -8.96
C GLY A 29 9.87 -6.73 -10.17
N ALA A 30 10.62 -5.63 -9.99
CA ALA A 30 11.29 -4.91 -11.07
C ALA A 30 12.33 -5.78 -11.81
N VAL A 31 13.09 -6.60 -11.07
CA VAL A 31 14.10 -7.52 -11.62
C VAL A 31 13.48 -8.70 -12.39
N GLY A 32 12.17 -8.94 -12.25
CA GLY A 32 11.46 -9.95 -13.02
C GLY A 32 10.83 -11.07 -12.19
N VAL A 33 11.00 -11.07 -10.87
CA VAL A 33 10.36 -12.07 -10.01
C VAL A 33 8.84 -11.86 -10.07
N PRO A 34 8.02 -12.91 -10.29
CA PRO A 34 6.58 -12.81 -10.51
C PRO A 34 5.78 -12.53 -9.22
N VAL A 35 6.11 -11.44 -8.51
CA VAL A 35 5.52 -11.06 -7.21
C VAL A 35 4.36 -10.09 -7.33
N PHE A 36 4.18 -9.43 -8.48
CA PHE A 36 3.07 -8.51 -8.73
C PHE A 36 1.77 -9.29 -9.06
N SER A 37 0.64 -8.57 -9.08
CA SER A 37 -0.67 -9.15 -9.41
C SER A 37 -0.65 -9.96 -10.71
N GLY A 38 -1.35 -11.09 -10.70
CA GLY A 38 -1.39 -12.01 -11.83
C GLY A 38 -0.07 -12.73 -12.09
N PHE A 39 0.75 -12.96 -11.05
CA PHE A 39 2.08 -13.58 -11.14
C PHE A 39 2.97 -12.88 -12.18
N GLY A 40 2.90 -11.55 -12.22
CA GLY A 40 3.68 -10.71 -13.13
C GLY A 40 4.95 -10.16 -12.47
N GLY A 41 5.95 -9.85 -13.30
CA GLY A 41 7.18 -9.18 -12.91
C GLY A 41 7.77 -8.40 -14.09
N GLY A 42 8.88 -7.71 -13.84
CA GLY A 42 9.68 -6.98 -14.82
C GLY A 42 9.40 -5.48 -14.86
N ILE A 43 10.38 -4.74 -15.34
CA ILE A 43 10.31 -3.27 -15.46
C ILE A 43 9.17 -2.80 -16.37
N GLY A 44 8.78 -3.61 -17.35
CA GLY A 44 7.62 -3.34 -18.22
C GLY A 44 6.29 -3.21 -17.47
N ARG A 45 6.13 -3.91 -16.33
CA ARG A 45 4.96 -3.74 -15.46
C ARG A 45 4.95 -2.39 -14.74
N ILE A 46 6.14 -1.86 -14.44
CA ILE A 46 6.31 -0.56 -13.77
C ILE A 46 6.10 0.60 -14.73
N PHE A 47 6.39 0.45 -16.01
CA PHE A 47 6.08 1.47 -17.03
C PHE A 47 4.72 1.26 -17.73
N GLY A 48 4.01 0.16 -17.42
CA GLY A 48 2.69 -0.12 -17.96
C GLY A 48 1.55 0.66 -17.27
N MET A 49 0.31 0.34 -17.64
CA MET A 49 -0.90 1.05 -17.16
C MET A 49 -1.08 1.03 -15.64
N THR A 50 -0.57 -0.01 -14.96
CA THR A 50 -0.73 -0.19 -13.51
C THR A 50 0.50 0.20 -12.71
N GLY A 51 1.57 0.67 -13.37
CA GLY A 51 2.85 0.91 -12.74
C GLY A 51 2.82 1.96 -11.63
N GLY A 52 1.95 2.97 -11.76
CA GLY A 52 1.85 4.07 -10.80
C GLY A 52 1.35 3.59 -9.45
N PHE A 53 0.49 2.57 -9.45
CA PHE A 53 0.04 1.89 -8.22
C PHE A 53 1.19 1.17 -7.54
N ILE A 54 2.04 0.48 -8.32
CA ILE A 54 3.21 -0.27 -7.80
C ILE A 54 4.22 0.71 -7.15
N LEU A 55 4.49 1.83 -7.82
CA LEU A 55 5.41 2.86 -7.33
C LEU A 55 4.88 3.58 -6.09
N ALA A 56 3.56 3.61 -5.89
CA ALA A 56 2.94 4.21 -4.73
C ALA A 56 2.90 3.30 -3.49
N LEU A 57 3.08 1.98 -3.64
CA LEU A 57 3.02 1.01 -2.52
C LEU A 57 3.95 1.36 -1.34
N PRO A 58 5.21 1.81 -1.54
CA PRO A 58 6.08 2.21 -0.42
C PRO A 58 5.50 3.37 0.40
N PHE A 59 4.83 4.32 -0.25
CA PHE A 59 4.18 5.45 0.42
C PHE A 59 2.97 4.99 1.21
N MET A 60 2.16 4.09 0.65
CA MET A 60 1.04 3.48 1.36
C MET A 60 1.50 2.79 2.67
N ALA A 61 2.56 1.97 2.60
CA ALA A 61 3.14 1.35 3.79
C ALA A 61 3.69 2.37 4.80
N PHE A 62 4.33 3.44 4.30
CA PHE A 62 4.87 4.50 5.14
C PHE A 62 3.77 5.21 5.95
N PHE A 63 2.71 5.68 5.27
CA PHE A 63 1.63 6.42 5.93
C PHE A 63 0.80 5.53 6.85
N ALA A 64 0.53 4.27 6.45
CA ALA A 64 -0.13 3.30 7.31
C ALA A 64 0.67 3.04 8.60
N GLY A 65 1.98 2.84 8.48
CA GLY A 65 2.87 2.64 9.63
C GLY A 65 3.00 3.89 10.51
N LEU A 66 3.05 5.08 9.90
CA LEU A 66 3.09 6.35 10.62
C LEU A 66 1.83 6.57 11.46
N GLY A 67 0.65 6.30 10.88
CA GLY A 67 -0.63 6.38 11.58
C GLY A 67 -0.72 5.37 12.73
N ALA A 68 -0.30 4.13 12.50
CA ALA A 68 -0.29 3.07 13.51
C ALA A 68 0.63 3.37 14.70
N GLN A 69 1.75 4.05 14.48
CA GLN A 69 2.70 4.42 15.54
C GLN A 69 2.15 5.47 16.51
N LYS A 70 1.23 6.33 16.05
CA LYS A 70 0.57 7.33 16.92
C LYS A 70 -0.44 6.71 17.88
N GLY A 71 -0.85 5.45 17.67
CA GLY A 71 -1.63 4.67 18.62
C GLY A 71 -3.11 5.04 18.78
N THR A 72 -3.64 6.00 18.00
CA THR A 72 -5.06 6.36 18.03
C THR A 72 -5.76 6.05 16.70
N ILE A 73 -7.06 5.76 16.77
CA ILE A 73 -7.89 5.45 15.59
C ILE A 73 -7.86 6.58 14.55
N PRO A 74 -8.01 7.88 14.92
CA PRO A 74 -7.95 8.97 13.93
C PRO A 74 -6.63 9.04 13.18
N TRP A 75 -5.49 8.83 13.84
CA TRP A 75 -4.18 8.83 13.18
C TRP A 75 -4.01 7.65 12.23
N LEU A 76 -4.48 6.46 12.63
CA LEU A 76 -4.46 5.28 11.78
C LEU A 76 -5.35 5.46 10.53
N ALA A 77 -6.58 5.93 10.74
CA ALA A 77 -7.51 6.21 9.64
C ALA A 77 -6.94 7.28 8.69
N GLY A 78 -6.37 8.36 9.23
CA GLY A 78 -5.73 9.41 8.44
C GLY A 78 -4.51 8.89 7.65
N GLY A 79 -3.68 8.04 8.26
CA GLY A 79 -2.54 7.42 7.58
C GLY A 79 -2.97 6.51 6.43
N LEU A 80 -3.98 5.67 6.64
CA LEU A 80 -4.53 4.81 5.59
C LEU A 80 -5.18 5.64 4.47
N ALA A 81 -5.95 6.67 4.81
CA ALA A 81 -6.59 7.54 3.83
C ALA A 81 -5.55 8.29 2.97
N LEU A 82 -4.50 8.85 3.59
CA LEU A 82 -3.41 9.50 2.85
C LEU A 82 -2.67 8.53 1.94
N GLY A 83 -2.39 7.31 2.41
CA GLY A 83 -1.78 6.27 1.58
C GLY A 83 -2.64 5.91 0.36
N ILE A 84 -3.95 5.74 0.55
CA ILE A 84 -4.92 5.47 -0.53
C ILE A 84 -4.98 6.63 -1.54
N ILE A 85 -5.00 7.87 -1.06
CA ILE A 85 -5.00 9.06 -1.93
C ILE A 85 -3.74 9.10 -2.79
N VAL A 86 -2.57 8.87 -2.19
CA VAL A 86 -1.30 8.83 -2.91
C VAL A 86 -1.29 7.69 -3.94
N GLU A 87 -1.74 6.50 -3.54
CA GLU A 87 -1.85 5.34 -4.44
C GLU A 87 -2.72 5.62 -5.67
N TYR A 88 -3.95 6.10 -5.47
CA TYR A 88 -4.84 6.42 -6.57
C TYR A 88 -4.34 7.59 -7.42
N THR A 89 -3.67 8.58 -6.83
CA THR A 89 -3.14 9.72 -7.57
C THR A 89 -2.05 9.27 -8.55
N PHE A 90 -1.04 8.55 -8.07
CA PHE A 90 0.06 8.08 -8.91
C PHE A 90 -0.42 7.04 -9.92
N GLY A 91 -1.26 6.10 -9.48
CA GLY A 91 -1.83 5.07 -10.34
C GLY A 91 -2.69 5.63 -11.47
N THR A 92 -3.61 6.54 -11.16
CA THR A 92 -4.49 7.16 -12.15
C THR A 92 -3.72 8.06 -13.10
N LEU A 93 -2.74 8.83 -12.58
CA LEU A 93 -1.90 9.70 -13.42
C LEU A 93 -1.13 8.87 -14.45
N GLN A 94 -0.46 7.81 -14.03
CA GLN A 94 0.27 6.94 -14.96
C GLN A 94 -0.68 6.24 -15.94
N TYR A 95 -1.83 5.76 -15.49
CA TYR A 95 -2.84 5.19 -16.37
C TYR A 95 -3.25 6.16 -17.48
N MET A 96 -3.53 7.42 -17.14
CA MET A 96 -3.91 8.45 -18.10
C MET A 96 -2.78 8.73 -19.10
N LEU A 97 -1.53 8.83 -18.63
CA LEU A 97 -0.36 9.06 -19.48
C LEU A 97 -0.12 7.90 -20.47
N VAL A 98 -0.29 6.66 -20.02
CA VAL A 98 -0.05 5.47 -20.85
C VAL A 98 -1.18 5.23 -21.85
N THR A 99 -2.43 5.50 -21.46
CA THR A 99 -3.61 5.24 -22.31
C THR A 99 -4.07 6.44 -23.15
N GLY A 100 -3.54 7.64 -22.89
CA GLY A 100 -4.04 8.88 -23.50
C GLY A 100 -5.46 9.28 -23.04
N SER A 101 -5.94 8.68 -21.94
CA SER A 101 -7.30 8.91 -21.42
C SER A 101 -7.40 10.21 -20.62
N ASN A 102 -8.60 10.80 -20.60
CA ASN A 102 -8.90 11.95 -19.73
C ASN A 102 -9.13 11.52 -18.27
N LEU A 103 -9.23 12.51 -17.38
CA LEU A 103 -9.39 12.28 -15.92
C LEU A 103 -10.66 11.48 -15.59
N GLN A 104 -11.77 11.75 -16.27
CA GLN A 104 -13.03 11.04 -16.01
C GLN A 104 -12.88 9.55 -16.28
N VAL A 105 -12.30 9.20 -17.43
CA VAL A 105 -12.03 7.80 -17.80
C VAL A 105 -11.04 7.17 -16.81
N GLY A 106 -9.98 7.88 -16.43
CA GLY A 106 -9.02 7.40 -15.43
C GLY A 106 -9.68 7.07 -14.09
N VAL A 107 -10.49 7.98 -13.54
CA VAL A 107 -11.18 7.78 -12.26
C VAL A 107 -12.19 6.63 -12.34
N LEU A 108 -12.97 6.55 -13.42
CA LEU A 108 -13.96 5.49 -13.63
C LEU A 108 -13.30 4.11 -13.79
N ALA A 109 -12.15 4.04 -14.45
CA ALA A 109 -11.42 2.78 -14.64
C ALA A 109 -10.65 2.35 -13.38
N CYS A 110 -10.02 3.30 -12.69
CA CYS A 110 -9.04 3.00 -11.66
C CYS A 110 -9.54 3.13 -10.22
N VAL A 111 -10.56 3.95 -9.95
CA VAL A 111 -10.95 4.31 -8.58
C VAL A 111 -12.32 3.73 -8.22
N VAL A 112 -13.34 4.08 -9.03
CA VAL A 112 -14.74 3.73 -8.76
C VAL A 112 -14.98 2.23 -8.52
N PRO A 113 -14.48 1.30 -9.37
CA PRO A 113 -14.74 -0.12 -9.17
C PRO A 113 -14.03 -0.71 -7.94
N PHE A 114 -12.91 -0.12 -7.53
CA PHE A 114 -12.07 -0.66 -6.44
C PHE A 114 -12.42 -0.08 -5.08
N MET A 115 -13.08 1.09 -5.04
CA MET A 115 -13.43 1.81 -3.81
C MET A 115 -14.18 0.98 -2.77
N PRO A 116 -15.19 0.16 -3.10
CA PRO A 116 -15.86 -0.68 -2.10
C PRO A 116 -14.91 -1.67 -1.45
N THR A 117 -14.05 -2.31 -2.26
CA THR A 117 -13.07 -3.28 -1.74
C THR A 117 -11.97 -2.62 -0.93
N GLU A 118 -11.58 -1.38 -1.24
CA GLU A 118 -10.60 -0.61 -0.48
C GLU A 118 -11.11 -0.27 0.92
N ILE A 119 -12.35 0.18 1.05
CA ILE A 119 -12.94 0.48 2.36
C ILE A 119 -12.92 -0.76 3.27
N VAL A 120 -13.31 -1.91 2.73
CA VAL A 120 -13.30 -3.19 3.46
C VAL A 120 -11.87 -3.55 3.88
N LYS A 121 -10.88 -3.46 2.98
CA LYS A 121 -9.48 -3.76 3.30
C LYS A 121 -8.93 -2.81 4.35
N ALA A 122 -9.19 -1.51 4.25
CA ALA A 122 -8.73 -0.53 5.22
C ALA A 122 -9.28 -0.81 6.63
N ALA A 123 -10.56 -1.18 6.73
CA ALA A 123 -11.17 -1.60 8.00
C ALA A 123 -10.51 -2.87 8.56
N LEU A 124 -10.22 -3.85 7.71
CA LEU A 124 -9.52 -5.07 8.11
C LEU A 124 -8.08 -4.78 8.56
N VAL A 125 -7.35 -3.90 7.87
CA VAL A 125 -6.00 -3.47 8.29
C VAL A 125 -6.06 -2.79 9.65
N GLY A 126 -7.05 -1.92 9.88
CA GLY A 126 -7.23 -1.21 11.14
C GLY A 126 -7.52 -2.13 12.33
N THR A 127 -8.18 -3.26 12.09
CA THR A 127 -8.56 -4.22 13.15
C THR A 127 -7.53 -5.35 13.29
N VAL A 128 -7.29 -6.10 12.21
CA VAL A 128 -6.37 -7.25 12.18
C VAL A 128 -4.93 -6.77 12.35
N GLY A 129 -4.52 -5.71 11.65
CA GLY A 129 -3.15 -5.21 11.70
C GLY A 129 -2.74 -4.76 13.11
N VAL A 130 -3.61 -4.03 13.80
CA VAL A 130 -3.34 -3.58 15.18
C VAL A 130 -3.26 -4.77 16.14
N LYS A 131 -4.18 -5.73 16.05
CA LYS A 131 -4.15 -6.94 16.88
C LYS A 131 -2.89 -7.78 16.62
N CYS A 132 -2.55 -8.01 15.36
CA CYS A 132 -1.34 -8.74 14.97
C CYS A 132 -0.08 -8.04 15.51
N ARG A 133 0.02 -6.72 15.38
CA ARG A 133 1.15 -5.95 15.92
C ARG A 133 1.26 -6.13 17.44
N GLN A 134 0.16 -6.01 18.18
CA GLN A 134 0.17 -6.19 19.63
C GLN A 134 0.66 -7.57 20.05
N VAL A 135 0.22 -8.63 19.37
CA VAL A 135 0.67 -10.01 19.63
C VAL A 135 2.16 -10.16 19.30
N LEU A 136 2.60 -9.69 18.13
CA LEU A 136 3.99 -9.82 17.68
C LEU A 136 4.98 -9.05 18.56
N VAL A 137 4.58 -7.87 19.06
CA VAL A 137 5.36 -7.08 20.01
C VAL A 137 5.44 -7.78 21.36
N LYS A 138 4.33 -8.33 21.87
CA LYS A 138 4.32 -9.11 23.13
C LYS A 138 5.20 -10.35 23.06
N SER A 139 5.26 -11.00 21.89
CA SER A 139 6.12 -12.17 21.66
C SER A 139 7.58 -11.82 21.37
N GLY A 140 7.96 -10.54 21.33
CA GLY A 140 9.33 -10.09 21.04
C GLY A 140 9.79 -10.30 19.60
N LEU A 141 8.88 -10.64 18.68
CA LEU A 141 9.20 -10.90 17.26
C LEU A 141 9.31 -9.62 16.43
N VAL A 142 8.61 -8.57 16.86
CA VAL A 142 8.68 -7.24 16.26
C VAL A 142 9.08 -6.26 17.36
N ARG A 143 10.06 -5.40 17.07
CA ARG A 143 10.46 -4.36 18.01
C ARG A 143 9.28 -3.42 18.26
N ALA A 144 9.01 -3.13 19.53
CA ALA A 144 8.23 -1.94 19.86
C ALA A 144 9.04 -0.75 19.34
N ASP A 145 8.50 -0.03 18.36
CA ASP A 145 9.18 1.11 17.77
C ASP A 145 9.46 2.13 18.89
N VAL A 146 10.72 2.23 19.33
CA VAL A 146 11.19 3.33 20.18
C VAL A 146 11.30 4.52 19.24
N ASN A 147 10.44 5.51 19.46
CA ASN A 147 10.23 6.74 18.67
C ASN A 147 11.44 7.24 17.87
#